data_AF-A0A8C6VS50-F1
#
_entry.id   AF-A0A8C6VS50-F1
#
_cell.length_a   1.000
_cell.length_b   1.000
_cell.length_c   1.000
_cell.angle_alpha   90.00
_cell.angle_beta   90.00
_cell.angle_gamma   90.00
#
_symmetry.space_group_name_H-M   'P 1'
#
loop_
_entity.id
_entity.type
_entity.pdbx_description
1 polymer ?
#
loop_
_entity_poly.entity_id
_entity_poly.type
_entity_poly.pdbx_seq_one_letter_code
_entity_poly.pdbx_strand_id
1 'polypeptide(L)'
;MALTVETESQIYHSLRTVFGAAAHLVSLGFTIVMVVLTRPGSSLFSWHPFLMSLAFSFLMTEALLTFSPESSLLRSFSRKAKVRFHWALQLLALICALLGGIICYNKYLNGKEHFVTWHGQTGLLTVVYTTLQCMGGLALLYPKLMKNWTLSKLKLYHATSGLIGYLLGCASLMLGMCSLWFSTTVTGISWYLIMLCPILTSLVIMNQVSNAYLYRKRIQP
;
A
#
# COMPACT_ATOMS: atom_id res chain seq x y z
N MET A 1 35.68 -8.84 15.60
CA MET A 1 34.27 -8.97 15.99
C MET A 1 33.52 -7.64 15.97
N ALA A 2 34.10 -6.52 16.44
CA ALA A 2 33.44 -5.19 16.33
C ALA A 2 33.38 -4.65 14.88
N LEU A 3 34.49 -4.71 14.13
CA LEU A 3 34.57 -4.27 12.72
C LEU A 3 33.59 -5.00 11.79
N THR A 4 33.32 -6.28 12.06
CA THR A 4 32.38 -7.09 11.27
C THR A 4 30.93 -6.68 11.52
N VAL A 5 30.58 -6.35 12.77
CA VAL A 5 29.23 -5.88 13.15
C VAL A 5 28.93 -4.48 12.59
N GLU A 6 29.91 -3.57 12.57
CA GLU A 6 29.75 -2.25 11.96
C GLU A 6 29.56 -2.34 10.44
N THR A 7 30.34 -3.19 9.78
CA THR A 7 30.24 -3.41 8.33
C THR A 7 28.89 -4.01 7.96
N GLU A 8 28.42 -5.02 8.70
CA GLU A 8 27.08 -5.59 8.53
C GLU A 8 25.99 -4.53 8.68
N SER A 9 26.07 -3.69 9.71
CA SER A 9 25.12 -2.60 9.95
C SER A 9 25.05 -1.61 8.77
N GLN A 10 26.19 -1.22 8.21
CA GLN A 10 26.27 -0.34 7.05
C GLN A 10 25.69 -0.97 5.79
N ILE A 11 25.92 -2.27 5.57
CA ILE A 11 25.33 -3.01 4.44
C ILE A 11 23.81 -3.03 4.56
N TYR A 12 23.25 -3.39 5.72
CA TYR A 12 21.79 -3.42 5.90
C TYR A 12 21.16 -2.05 5.73
N HIS A 13 21.80 -0.98 6.23
CA HIS A 13 21.31 0.38 6.04
C HIS A 13 21.31 0.78 4.55
N SER A 14 22.39 0.45 3.83
CA SER A 14 22.52 0.73 2.40
C SER A 14 21.46 -0.03 1.59
N LEU A 15 21.28 -1.32 1.87
CA LEU A 15 20.24 -2.14 1.22
C LEU A 15 18.84 -1.57 1.46
N ARG A 16 18.49 -1.20 2.71
CA ARG A 16 17.19 -0.58 3.02
C ARG A 16 16.98 0.74 2.28
N THR A 17 18.04 1.54 2.12
CA THR A 17 17.98 2.78 1.36
C THR A 17 17.70 2.51 -0.11
N VAL A 18 18.45 1.58 -0.73
CA VAL A 18 18.29 1.20 -2.15
C VAL A 18 16.91 0.62 -2.41
N PHE A 19 16.46 -0.34 -1.61
CA PHE A 19 15.14 -0.95 -1.78
C PHE A 19 13.99 0.03 -1.49
N GLY A 20 14.17 0.94 -0.53
CA GLY A 20 13.22 2.01 -0.29
C GLY A 20 13.10 2.98 -1.46
N ALA A 21 14.23 3.37 -2.07
CA ALA A 21 14.23 4.18 -3.30
C ALA A 21 13.59 3.41 -4.48
N ALA A 22 13.88 2.11 -4.61
CA ALA A 22 13.24 1.26 -5.61
C ALA A 22 11.72 1.20 -5.40
N ALA A 23 11.22 1.12 -4.16
CA ALA A 23 9.79 1.11 -3.88
C ALA A 23 9.09 2.41 -4.33
N HIS A 24 9.72 3.58 -4.12
CA HIS A 24 9.22 4.86 -4.64
C HIS A 24 9.14 4.88 -6.18
N LEU A 25 10.20 4.41 -6.85
CA LEU A 25 10.24 4.42 -8.32
C LEU A 25 9.28 3.39 -8.91
N VAL A 26 9.17 2.21 -8.31
CA VAL A 26 8.29 1.13 -8.75
C VAL A 26 6.82 1.49 -8.53
N SER A 27 6.46 2.09 -7.40
CA SER A 27 5.07 2.51 -7.12
C SER A 27 4.59 3.57 -8.13
N LEU A 28 5.45 4.53 -8.44
CA LEU A 28 5.19 5.57 -9.43
C LEU A 28 5.15 4.98 -10.86
N GLY A 29 6.18 4.22 -11.24
CA GLY A 29 6.31 3.62 -12.56
C GLY A 29 5.16 2.66 -12.88
N PHE A 30 4.78 1.80 -11.94
CA PHE A 30 3.61 0.93 -12.06
C PHE A 30 2.34 1.74 -12.34
N THR A 31 2.12 2.82 -11.59
CA THR A 31 0.92 3.66 -11.75
C THR A 31 0.91 4.39 -13.08
N ILE A 32 2.06 4.89 -13.56
CA ILE A 32 2.19 5.50 -14.89
C ILE A 32 1.88 4.47 -15.99
N VAL A 33 2.41 3.26 -15.90
CA VAL A 33 2.09 2.17 -16.84
C VAL A 33 0.59 1.90 -16.85
N MET A 34 -0.05 1.83 -15.67
CA MET A 34 -1.49 1.63 -15.57
C MET A 34 -2.28 2.78 -16.19
N VAL A 35 -1.86 4.05 -16.04
CA VAL A 35 -2.49 5.18 -16.76
C VAL A 35 -2.42 4.98 -18.28
N VAL A 36 -1.25 4.62 -18.81
CA VAL A 36 -1.06 4.42 -20.26
C VAL A 36 -1.91 3.27 -20.80
N LEU A 37 -1.95 2.14 -20.08
CA LEU A 37 -2.68 0.95 -20.50
C LEU A 37 -4.20 1.14 -20.40
N THR A 38 -4.66 1.79 -19.32
CA THR A 38 -6.10 1.92 -19.06
C THR A 38 -6.73 3.06 -19.85
N ARG A 39 -5.96 4.11 -20.16
CA ARG A 39 -6.45 5.34 -20.81
C ARG A 39 -7.70 5.86 -20.10
N PRO A 40 -7.59 6.36 -18.84
CA PRO A 40 -8.73 6.79 -18.05
C PRO A 40 -9.62 7.77 -18.84
N GLY A 41 -10.92 7.49 -18.88
CA GLY A 41 -11.89 8.24 -19.68
C GLY A 41 -12.27 7.57 -21.01
N SER A 42 -11.53 6.56 -21.47
CA SER A 42 -11.89 5.77 -22.66
C SER A 42 -13.14 4.91 -22.46
N SER A 43 -13.41 4.51 -21.22
CA SER A 43 -14.63 3.81 -20.80
C SER A 43 -14.86 4.01 -19.31
N LEU A 44 -16.08 3.75 -18.82
CA LEU A 44 -16.31 3.77 -17.37
C LEU A 44 -15.40 2.76 -16.64
N PHE A 45 -15.19 1.58 -17.23
CA PHE A 45 -14.30 0.56 -16.68
C PHE A 45 -12.84 1.01 -16.60
N SER A 46 -12.34 1.82 -17.55
CA SER A 46 -10.94 2.29 -17.55
C SER A 46 -10.51 3.00 -16.25
N TRP A 47 -11.46 3.66 -15.60
CA TRP A 47 -11.23 4.34 -14.32
C TRP A 47 -10.96 3.37 -13.18
N HIS A 48 -11.52 2.16 -13.19
CA HIS A 48 -11.33 1.18 -12.13
C HIS A 48 -9.86 0.77 -11.94
N PRO A 49 -9.19 0.13 -12.92
CA PRO A 49 -7.80 -0.27 -12.77
C PRO A 49 -6.88 0.93 -12.51
N PHE A 50 -7.13 2.09 -13.12
CA PHE A 50 -6.36 3.30 -12.82
C PHE A 50 -6.49 3.75 -11.36
N LEU A 51 -7.71 3.96 -10.87
CA LEU A 51 -7.95 4.46 -9.52
C LEU A 51 -7.50 3.45 -8.46
N MET A 52 -7.69 2.14 -8.70
CA MET A 52 -7.21 1.09 -7.78
C MET A 52 -5.68 1.05 -7.73
N SER A 53 -4.99 1.16 -8.88
CA SER A 53 -3.53 1.23 -8.91
C SER A 53 -3.00 2.51 -8.26
N LEU A 54 -3.62 3.66 -8.52
CA LEU A 54 -3.25 4.93 -7.89
C LEU A 54 -3.41 4.86 -6.36
N ALA A 55 -4.51 4.27 -5.88
CA ALA A 55 -4.77 4.11 -4.45
C ALA A 55 -3.78 3.17 -3.76
N PHE A 56 -3.74 1.91 -4.22
CA PHE A 56 -3.07 0.82 -3.49
C PHE A 56 -1.59 0.66 -3.85
N SER A 57 -1.19 1.03 -5.07
CA SER A 57 0.22 0.96 -5.48
C SER A 57 0.97 2.24 -5.15
N PHE A 58 0.50 3.40 -5.59
CA PHE A 58 1.23 4.66 -5.38
C PHE A 58 0.93 5.31 -4.03
N LEU A 59 -0.27 5.85 -3.84
CA LEU A 59 -0.61 6.70 -2.69
C LEU A 59 -0.36 6.00 -1.35
N MET A 60 -0.80 4.74 -1.23
CA MET A 60 -0.63 3.96 0.00
C MET A 60 0.86 3.64 0.28
N THR A 61 1.65 3.32 -0.74
CA THR A 61 3.10 3.06 -0.58
C THR A 61 3.81 4.33 -0.11
N GLU A 62 3.55 5.47 -0.74
CA GLU A 62 4.15 6.76 -0.35
C GLU A 62 3.74 7.19 1.07
N ALA A 63 2.47 6.94 1.44
CA ALA A 63 1.98 7.20 2.78
C ALA A 63 2.72 6.36 3.84
N LEU A 64 3.08 5.12 3.54
CA LEU A 64 3.80 4.23 4.45
C LEU A 64 5.31 4.55 4.49
N LEU A 65 5.93 4.82 3.35
CA LEU A 65 7.34 5.19 3.24
C LEU A 65 7.65 6.54 3.89
N THR A 66 6.65 7.40 4.10
CA THR A 66 6.78 8.63 4.90
C THR A 66 7.41 8.38 6.28
N PHE A 67 7.20 7.20 6.88
CA PHE A 67 7.77 6.82 8.17
C PHE A 67 9.05 5.96 8.09
N SER A 68 9.57 5.70 6.89
CA SER A 68 10.85 5.02 6.70
C SER A 68 12.01 5.85 7.28
N PRO A 69 12.84 5.28 8.18
CA PRO A 69 14.02 5.98 8.69
C PRO A 69 15.06 6.28 7.59
N GLU A 70 15.25 5.32 6.67
CA GLU A 70 16.32 5.35 5.67
C GLU A 70 15.88 5.98 4.35
N SER A 71 14.63 5.76 3.92
CA SER A 71 14.17 6.11 2.56
C SER A 71 13.08 7.19 2.49
N SER A 72 12.62 7.74 3.61
CA SER A 72 11.55 8.74 3.58
C SER A 72 11.98 10.01 2.85
N LEU A 73 11.22 10.41 1.83
CA LEU A 73 11.38 11.70 1.13
C LEU A 73 11.14 12.91 2.05
N LEU A 74 10.51 12.69 3.21
CA LEU A 74 10.24 13.71 4.22
C LEU A 74 11.18 13.57 5.44
N ARG A 75 12.38 13.00 5.27
CA ARG A 75 13.29 12.67 6.39
C ARG A 75 13.50 13.82 7.36
N SER A 76 13.74 15.03 6.86
CA SER A 76 14.00 16.27 7.62
C SER A 76 12.75 16.88 8.27
N PHE A 77 11.54 16.43 7.92
CA PHE A 77 10.30 16.99 8.44
C PHE A 77 9.99 16.46 9.84
N SER A 78 9.30 17.30 10.63
CA SER A 78 8.82 16.91 11.96
C SER A 78 7.88 15.71 11.93
N ARG A 79 7.80 14.96 13.03
CA ARG A 79 6.87 13.81 13.14
C ARG A 79 5.41 14.24 12.91
N LYS A 80 5.03 15.44 13.35
CA LYS A 80 3.67 16.00 13.15
C LYS A 80 3.38 16.22 11.66
N ALA A 81 4.34 16.74 10.90
CA ALA A 81 4.21 16.89 9.46
C ALA A 81 4.09 15.52 8.77
N LYS A 82 4.96 14.56 9.11
CA LYS A 82 4.89 13.18 8.58
C LYS A 82 3.52 12.52 8.81
N VAL A 83 2.93 12.70 9.99
CA VAL A 83 1.58 12.21 10.29
C VAL A 83 0.52 12.88 9.41
N ARG A 84 0.64 14.20 9.17
CA ARG A 84 -0.28 14.92 8.27
C ARG A 84 -0.22 14.41 6.84
N PHE A 85 0.99 14.24 6.30
CA PHE A 85 1.18 13.66 4.97
C PHE A 85 0.60 12.25 4.91
N HIS A 86 0.88 11.41 5.91
CA HIS A 86 0.38 10.05 5.96
C HIS A 86 -1.15 9.97 5.87
N TRP A 87 -1.88 10.66 6.76
CA TRP A 87 -3.35 10.55 6.74
C TRP A 87 -3.97 11.25 5.52
N ALA A 88 -3.36 12.32 5.00
CA ALA A 88 -3.84 12.98 3.79
C ALA A 88 -3.73 12.06 2.55
N LEU A 89 -2.58 11.38 2.39
CA LEU A 89 -2.38 10.41 1.32
C LEU A 89 -3.30 9.19 1.48
N GLN A 90 -3.50 8.70 2.71
CA GLN A 90 -4.44 7.59 2.97
C GLN A 90 -5.89 7.98 2.68
N LEU A 91 -6.30 9.21 3.00
CA LEU A 91 -7.64 9.70 2.67
C LEU A 91 -7.83 9.80 1.15
N LEU A 92 -6.82 10.31 0.43
CA LEU A 92 -6.86 10.35 -1.03
C LEU A 92 -6.91 8.93 -1.63
N ALA A 93 -6.12 8.00 -1.10
CA ALA A 93 -6.15 6.60 -1.51
C ALA A 93 -7.53 5.97 -1.27
N LEU A 94 -8.16 6.24 -0.11
CA LEU A 94 -9.50 5.77 0.20
C LEU A 94 -10.54 6.33 -0.78
N ILE A 95 -10.48 7.63 -1.11
CA ILE A 95 -11.38 8.24 -2.10
C ILE A 95 -11.21 7.56 -3.46
N CYS A 96 -9.97 7.38 -3.94
CA CYS A 96 -9.71 6.66 -5.19
C CYS A 96 -10.24 5.22 -5.15
N ALA A 97 -10.02 4.48 -4.07
CA ALA A 97 -10.48 3.11 -3.90
C ALA A 97 -12.01 3.00 -3.90
N LEU A 98 -12.71 3.92 -3.21
CA LEU A 98 -14.18 3.97 -3.19
C LEU A 98 -14.74 4.28 -4.58
N LEU A 99 -14.20 5.31 -5.27
CA LEU A 99 -14.61 5.65 -6.63
C LEU A 99 -14.38 4.48 -7.61
N GLY A 100 -13.20 3.87 -7.57
CA GLY A 100 -12.88 2.69 -8.39
C GLY A 100 -13.78 1.50 -8.08
N GLY A 101 -14.20 1.32 -6.82
CA GLY A 101 -15.13 0.27 -6.40
C GLY A 101 -16.55 0.51 -6.91
N ILE A 102 -17.06 1.74 -6.77
CA ILE A 102 -18.39 2.16 -7.24
C ILE A 102 -18.52 2.01 -8.76
N ILE A 103 -17.46 2.32 -9.52
CA ILE A 103 -17.41 2.08 -10.97
C ILE A 103 -17.67 0.60 -11.31
N CYS A 104 -17.11 -0.32 -10.53
CA CYS A 104 -17.40 -1.75 -10.68
C CYS A 104 -18.82 -2.11 -10.24
N TYR A 105 -19.40 -1.41 -9.26
CA TYR A 105 -20.81 -1.57 -8.90
C TYR A 105 -21.76 -1.16 -10.04
N ASN A 106 -21.39 -0.24 -10.95
CA ASN A 106 -22.21 0.07 -12.12
C ASN A 106 -22.46 -1.14 -13.05
N LYS A 107 -21.62 -2.19 -13.01
CA LYS A 107 -21.92 -3.47 -13.69
C LYS A 107 -23.25 -4.10 -13.22
N TYR A 108 -23.73 -3.76 -12.02
CA TYR A 108 -25.00 -4.21 -11.43
C TYR A 108 -26.20 -3.74 -12.24
N LEU A 109 -26.17 -2.47 -12.67
CA LEU A 109 -27.21 -1.88 -13.51
C LEU A 109 -27.29 -2.54 -14.89
N ASN A 110 -26.29 -3.34 -15.25
CA ASN A 110 -26.16 -4.03 -16.54
C ASN A 110 -26.29 -5.57 -16.41
N GLY A 111 -26.83 -6.09 -15.29
CA GLY A 111 -27.25 -7.49 -15.18
C GLY A 111 -26.14 -8.55 -15.08
N LYS A 112 -24.93 -8.18 -14.66
CA LYS A 112 -23.80 -9.13 -14.48
C LYS A 112 -23.67 -9.57 -13.02
N GLU A 113 -23.30 -10.84 -12.79
CA GLU A 113 -23.03 -11.35 -11.44
C GLU A 113 -21.83 -10.64 -10.79
N HIS A 114 -21.95 -10.34 -9.50
CA HIS A 114 -20.95 -9.60 -8.71
C HIS A 114 -20.13 -10.51 -7.81
N PHE A 115 -18.86 -10.14 -7.60
CA PHE A 115 -17.96 -10.76 -6.62
C PHE A 115 -17.87 -12.30 -6.73
N VAL A 116 -17.96 -12.81 -7.96
CA VAL A 116 -17.78 -14.25 -8.25
C VAL A 116 -16.31 -14.62 -8.46
N THR A 117 -15.45 -13.63 -8.76
CA THR A 117 -14.02 -13.85 -8.95
C THR A 117 -13.24 -13.57 -7.68
N TRP A 118 -12.10 -14.27 -7.52
CA TRP A 118 -11.14 -14.00 -6.44
C TRP A 118 -10.71 -12.53 -6.39
N HIS A 119 -10.46 -11.91 -7.55
CA HIS A 119 -10.13 -10.48 -7.64
C HIS A 119 -11.27 -9.61 -7.08
N GLY A 120 -12.51 -9.87 -7.49
CA GLY A 120 -13.68 -9.11 -7.04
C GLY A 120 -13.90 -9.23 -5.53
N GLN A 121 -13.87 -10.45 -4.98
CA GLN A 121 -14.06 -10.69 -3.55
C GLN A 121 -12.95 -10.07 -2.72
N THR A 122 -11.69 -10.34 -3.10
CA THR A 122 -10.51 -9.79 -2.42
C THR A 122 -10.50 -8.27 -2.50
N GLY A 123 -10.82 -7.69 -3.67
CA GLY A 123 -10.89 -6.25 -3.86
C GLY A 123 -11.95 -5.57 -2.99
N LEU A 124 -13.16 -6.15 -2.89
CA LEU A 124 -14.19 -5.64 -1.99
C LEU A 124 -13.72 -5.67 -0.53
N LEU A 125 -13.16 -6.81 -0.11
CA LEU A 125 -12.60 -6.96 1.23
C LEU A 125 -11.53 -5.91 1.49
N THR A 126 -10.62 -5.66 0.54
CA THR A 126 -9.58 -4.63 0.65
C THR A 126 -10.19 -3.25 0.86
N VAL A 127 -11.18 -2.84 0.05
CA VAL A 127 -11.79 -1.50 0.17
C VAL A 127 -12.47 -1.32 1.53
N VAL A 128 -13.23 -2.33 1.99
CA VAL A 128 -13.86 -2.31 3.32
C VAL A 128 -12.79 -2.24 4.41
N TYR A 129 -11.74 -3.07 4.30
CA TYR A 129 -10.65 -3.11 5.26
C TYR A 129 -9.91 -1.77 5.34
N THR A 130 -9.59 -1.14 4.20
CA THR A 130 -8.93 0.16 4.15
C THR A 130 -9.80 1.25 4.78
N THR A 131 -11.12 1.20 4.59
CA THR A 131 -12.06 2.11 5.25
C THR A 131 -11.95 1.98 6.78
N LEU A 132 -12.04 0.75 7.30
CA LEU A 132 -11.89 0.46 8.74
C LEU A 132 -10.50 0.85 9.26
N GLN A 133 -9.44 0.62 8.48
CA GLN A 133 -8.08 0.99 8.83
C GLN A 133 -7.90 2.50 8.95
N CYS A 134 -8.53 3.28 8.05
CA CYS A 134 -8.55 4.75 8.14
C CYS A 134 -9.27 5.23 9.41
N MET A 135 -10.40 4.60 9.77
CA MET A 135 -11.09 4.88 11.04
C MET A 135 -10.20 4.55 12.25
N GLY A 136 -9.47 3.43 12.20
CA GLY A 136 -8.45 3.10 13.20
C GLY A 136 -7.33 4.15 13.31
N GLY A 137 -7.00 4.83 12.22
CA GLY A 137 -6.09 5.99 12.21
C GLY A 137 -6.63 7.20 12.98
N LEU A 138 -7.94 7.44 12.95
CA LEU A 138 -8.56 8.51 13.75
C LEU A 138 -8.39 8.28 15.25
N ALA A 139 -8.45 7.03 15.70
CA ALA A 139 -8.19 6.67 17.11
C ALA A 139 -6.76 7.06 17.56
N LEU A 140 -5.79 7.11 16.64
CA LEU A 140 -4.44 7.58 16.91
C LEU A 140 -4.30 9.11 16.94
N LEU A 141 -5.16 9.83 16.21
CA LEU A 141 -5.22 11.30 16.26
C LEU A 141 -5.88 11.79 17.56
N TYR A 142 -6.85 11.02 18.06
CA TYR A 142 -7.62 11.34 19.27
C TYR A 142 -7.53 10.24 20.34
N PRO A 143 -6.32 9.93 20.85
CA PRO A 143 -6.12 8.80 21.77
C PRO A 143 -6.88 8.95 23.09
N LYS A 144 -7.27 10.18 23.48
CA LYS A 144 -8.10 10.44 24.67
C LYS A 144 -9.48 9.78 24.59
N LEU A 145 -9.97 9.47 23.39
CA LEU A 145 -11.22 8.74 23.18
C LEU A 145 -11.07 7.24 23.48
N MET A 146 -9.84 6.71 23.44
CA MET A 146 -9.51 5.30 23.65
C MET A 146 -9.00 5.05 25.07
N LYS A 147 -9.83 5.33 26.08
CA LYS A 147 -9.44 5.33 27.51
C LYS A 147 -8.72 4.07 28.01
N ASN A 148 -9.06 2.90 27.46
CA ASN A 148 -8.50 1.61 27.89
C ASN A 148 -7.22 1.19 27.13
N TRP A 149 -6.72 2.02 26.21
CA TRP A 149 -5.62 1.66 25.32
C TRP A 149 -4.47 2.66 25.43
N THR A 150 -3.24 2.15 25.58
CA THR A 150 -2.05 3.00 25.52
C THR A 150 -1.75 3.39 24.07
N LEU A 151 -1.18 4.58 23.87
CA LEU A 151 -0.81 5.06 22.54
C LEU A 151 0.17 4.11 21.83
N SER A 152 1.08 3.47 22.58
CA SER A 152 2.02 2.49 22.03
C SER A 152 1.31 1.23 21.52
N LYS A 153 0.29 0.72 22.24
CA LYS A 153 -0.54 -0.38 21.77
C LYS A 153 -1.30 0.02 20.51
N LEU A 154 -1.98 1.16 20.51
CA LEU A 154 -2.70 1.64 19.34
C LEU A 154 -1.79 1.75 18.11
N LYS A 155 -0.58 2.29 18.27
CA LYS A 155 0.40 2.40 17.17
C LYS A 155 0.84 1.04 16.65
N LEU A 156 1.09 0.07 17.54
CA LEU A 156 1.47 -1.28 17.17
C LEU A 156 0.36 -1.95 16.36
N TYR A 157 -0.87 -1.98 16.88
CA TYR A 157 -2.00 -2.62 16.19
C TYR A 157 -2.36 -1.90 14.89
N HIS A 158 -2.33 -0.57 14.85
CA HIS A 158 -2.57 0.17 13.62
C HIS A 158 -1.49 -0.15 12.57
N ALA A 159 -0.21 -0.22 12.96
CA ALA A 159 0.87 -0.53 12.03
C ALA A 159 0.80 -1.97 11.50
N THR A 160 0.52 -2.96 12.36
CA THR A 160 0.41 -4.37 11.94
C THR A 160 -0.86 -4.64 11.14
N SER A 161 -2.01 -4.10 11.57
CA SER A 161 -3.27 -4.12 10.80
C SER A 161 -3.10 -3.43 9.44
N GLY A 162 -2.42 -2.28 9.42
CA GLY A 162 -2.11 -1.55 8.19
C GLY A 162 -1.25 -2.35 7.22
N LEU A 163 -0.27 -3.11 7.72
CA LEU A 163 0.53 -4.02 6.91
C LEU A 163 -0.34 -5.13 6.30
N ILE A 164 -1.23 -5.75 7.07
CA ILE A 164 -2.16 -6.77 6.56
C ILE A 164 -3.03 -6.18 5.44
N GLY A 165 -3.62 -5.00 5.67
CA GLY A 165 -4.42 -4.29 4.67
C GLY A 165 -3.63 -3.94 3.40
N TYR A 166 -2.37 -3.52 3.54
CA TYR A 166 -1.50 -3.24 2.40
C TYR A 166 -1.20 -4.50 1.56
N LEU A 167 -0.83 -5.61 2.22
CA LEU A 167 -0.59 -6.89 1.55
C LEU A 167 -1.85 -7.41 0.84
N LEU A 168 -3.03 -7.23 1.44
CA LEU A 168 -4.30 -7.55 0.82
C LEU A 168 -4.57 -6.69 -0.43
N GLY A 169 -4.22 -5.41 -0.39
CA GLY A 169 -4.25 -4.52 -1.56
C GLY A 169 -3.33 -4.97 -2.68
N CYS A 170 -2.07 -5.32 -2.36
CA CYS A 170 -1.13 -5.89 -3.31
C CYS A 170 -1.63 -7.21 -3.91
N ALA A 171 -2.18 -8.11 -3.10
CA ALA A 171 -2.77 -9.35 -3.58
C ALA A 171 -3.96 -9.10 -4.51
N SER A 172 -4.83 -8.13 -4.21
CA SER A 172 -5.94 -7.75 -5.08
C SER A 172 -5.46 -7.20 -6.43
N LEU A 173 -4.41 -6.36 -6.45
CA LEU A 173 -3.78 -5.87 -7.67
C LEU A 173 -3.25 -7.03 -8.51
N MET A 174 -2.54 -7.98 -7.89
CA MET A 174 -2.02 -9.18 -8.55
C MET A 174 -3.13 -10.02 -9.16
N LEU A 175 -4.22 -10.27 -8.42
CA LEU A 175 -5.39 -10.97 -8.94
C LEU A 175 -6.05 -10.20 -10.11
N GLY A 176 -6.03 -8.87 -10.08
CA GLY A 176 -6.50 -8.03 -11.19
C GLY A 176 -5.64 -8.20 -12.45
N MET A 177 -4.33 -8.38 -12.29
CA MET A 177 -3.40 -8.66 -13.39
C MET A 177 -3.54 -10.06 -13.97
N CYS A 178 -4.13 -11.00 -13.22
CA CYS A 178 -4.51 -12.32 -13.73
C CYS A 178 -5.84 -12.32 -14.50
N SER A 179 -6.57 -11.19 -14.55
CA SER A 179 -7.83 -11.11 -15.28
C SER A 179 -7.63 -11.20 -16.79
N LEU A 180 -8.66 -11.65 -17.51
CA LEU A 180 -8.62 -11.75 -18.97
C LEU A 180 -8.28 -10.41 -19.65
N TRP A 181 -8.83 -9.30 -19.15
CA TRP A 181 -8.52 -7.97 -19.68
C TRP A 181 -7.03 -7.65 -19.58
N PHE A 182 -6.40 -7.90 -18.44
CA PHE A 182 -4.99 -7.57 -18.25
C PHE A 182 -4.08 -8.55 -19.01
N SER A 183 -4.34 -9.85 -18.92
CA SER A 183 -3.52 -10.90 -19.57
C SER A 183 -3.60 -10.88 -21.09
N THR A 184 -4.61 -10.25 -21.69
CA THR A 184 -4.67 -10.00 -23.15
C THR A 184 -4.07 -8.66 -23.55
N THR A 185 -3.97 -7.70 -22.62
CA THR A 185 -3.39 -6.36 -22.85
C THR A 185 -1.87 -6.37 -22.66
N VAL A 186 -1.37 -7.10 -21.66
CA VAL A 186 0.05 -7.22 -21.34
C VAL A 186 0.45 -8.69 -21.40
N THR A 187 1.39 -9.02 -22.27
CA THR A 187 1.82 -10.41 -22.51
C THR A 187 3.34 -10.57 -22.36
N GLY A 188 3.79 -11.82 -22.30
CA GLY A 188 5.21 -12.16 -22.24
C GLY A 188 5.91 -11.60 -21.01
N ILE A 189 7.17 -11.17 -21.19
CA ILE A 189 8.02 -10.71 -20.08
C ILE A 189 7.46 -9.49 -19.33
N SER A 190 6.77 -8.59 -20.04
CA SER A 190 6.19 -7.38 -19.45
C SER A 190 5.16 -7.71 -18.38
N TRP A 191 4.38 -8.79 -18.55
CA TRP A 191 3.40 -9.21 -17.56
C TRP A 191 4.08 -9.58 -16.23
N TYR A 192 5.17 -10.37 -16.30
CA TYR A 192 5.93 -10.77 -15.13
C TYR A 192 6.62 -9.58 -14.44
N LEU A 193 7.17 -8.64 -15.21
CA LEU A 193 7.79 -7.43 -14.66
C LEU A 193 6.79 -6.58 -13.89
N ILE A 194 5.57 -6.39 -14.42
CA ILE A 194 4.53 -5.62 -13.74
C ILE A 194 4.02 -6.38 -12.51
N MET A 195 3.93 -7.71 -12.57
CA MET A 195 3.54 -8.57 -11.44
C MET A 195 4.55 -8.50 -10.27
N LEU A 196 5.84 -8.28 -10.56
CA LEU A 196 6.88 -8.11 -9.54
C LEU A 196 6.77 -6.79 -8.78
N CYS A 197 6.15 -5.76 -9.34
CA CYS A 197 6.02 -4.45 -8.70
C CYS A 197 5.33 -4.51 -7.32
N PRO A 198 4.10 -5.02 -7.17
CA PRO A 198 3.45 -5.13 -5.86
C PRO A 198 4.17 -6.10 -4.91
N ILE A 199 4.90 -7.09 -5.42
CA ILE A 199 5.72 -8.00 -4.60
C ILE A 199 6.88 -7.23 -3.98
N LEU A 200 7.63 -6.46 -4.77
CA LEU A 200 8.76 -5.68 -4.30
C LEU A 200 8.31 -4.67 -3.24
N THR A 201 7.25 -3.90 -3.50
CA THR A 201 6.77 -2.92 -2.54
C THR A 201 6.22 -3.58 -1.27
N SER A 202 5.56 -4.74 -1.38
CA SER A 202 5.14 -5.57 -0.23
C SER A 202 6.31 -5.96 0.66
N LEU A 203 7.41 -6.45 0.07
CA LEU A 203 8.59 -6.86 0.83
C LEU A 203 9.25 -5.67 1.54
N VAL A 204 9.34 -4.51 0.88
CA VAL A 204 9.91 -3.29 1.46
C VAL A 204 9.07 -2.81 2.65
N ILE A 205 7.76 -2.68 2.47
CA ILE A 205 6.84 -2.24 3.53
C ILE A 205 6.79 -3.25 4.69
N MET A 206 6.74 -4.55 4.39
CA MET A 206 6.78 -5.61 5.39
C MET A 206 8.06 -5.55 6.22
N ASN A 207 9.22 -5.38 5.58
CA ASN A 207 10.50 -5.22 6.26
C ASN A 207 10.51 -3.95 7.12
N GLN A 208 10.03 -2.81 6.61
CA GLN A 208 9.95 -1.56 7.36
C GLN A 208 9.10 -1.70 8.63
N VAL A 209 7.87 -2.20 8.50
CA VAL A 209 6.93 -2.32 9.63
C VAL A 209 7.43 -3.36 10.64
N SER A 210 7.93 -4.50 10.18
CA SER A 210 8.43 -5.56 11.06
C SER A 210 9.64 -5.11 11.87
N ASN A 211 10.59 -4.41 11.26
CA ASN A 211 11.75 -3.88 11.99
C ASN A 211 11.34 -2.80 13.01
N ALA A 212 10.40 -1.93 12.66
CA ALA A 212 9.97 -0.84 13.52
C ALA A 212 9.17 -1.31 14.75
N TYR A 213 8.35 -2.35 14.61
CA TYR A 213 7.34 -2.71 15.62
C TYR A 213 7.42 -4.15 16.14
N LEU A 214 7.92 -5.11 15.36
CA LEU A 214 7.94 -6.53 15.73
C LEU A 214 9.31 -6.93 16.31
N TYR A 215 10.40 -6.60 15.61
CA TYR A 215 11.75 -6.98 16.04
C TYR A 215 12.33 -6.09 17.14
N ARG A 216 12.07 -4.77 17.10
CA ARG A 216 12.59 -3.83 18.11
C ARG A 216 12.11 -4.14 19.53
N LYS A 217 10.96 -4.82 19.66
CA LYS A 217 10.37 -5.24 20.93
C LYS A 217 11.07 -6.46 21.56
N ARG A 218 11.88 -7.21 20.80
CA ARG A 218 12.63 -8.38 21.29
C ARG A 218 13.99 -8.01 21.90
N ILE A 219 14.46 -6.76 21.70
CA ILE A 219 15.80 -6.29 22.09
C ILE A 219 15.76 -5.26 23.22
N GLN A 220 14.57 -4.78 23.62
CA GLN A 220 14.42 -3.94 24.81
C GLN A 220 14.03 -4.83 26.01
N PRO A 221 14.89 -4.95 27.05
CA PRO A 221 14.56 -5.66 28.28
C PRO A 221 13.40 -4.99 29.04
#